data_AF-A0A1Q6QGE2-F1
#
_entry.id   AF-A0A1Q6QGE2-F1
#
_cell.length_a   1.000
_cell.length_b   1.000
_cell.length_c   1.000
_cell.angle_alpha   90.00
_cell.angle_beta   90.00
_cell.angle_gamma   90.00
#
_symmetry.space_group_name_H-M   'P 1'
#
loop_
_entity.id
_entity.type
_entity.pdbx_description
1 polymer ?
#
loop_
_entity_poly.entity_id
_entity_poly.type
_entity_poly.pdbx_seq_one_letter_code
_entity_poly.pdbx_strand_id
1 'polypeptide(L)'
;MAHTIVNALAVVSGMVCDGAKPSCAAKIAAAIDAGILGYELYCRGQEFLDGDGIVRKGVDNTIGNVGRMARSGMRETDRVILDPLLSPIPSVKKTAHSTKCSIPVFGPSTKFP
;
A
#
# COMPACT_ATOMS: atom_id res chain seq x y z
N MET A 1 6.19 -0.65 20.63
CA MET A 1 5.58 -1.63 19.70
C MET A 1 4.35 -1.07 18.98
N ALA A 2 3.37 -0.47 19.67
CA ALA A 2 2.18 0.09 19.01
C ALA A 2 2.50 1.10 17.89
N HIS A 3 3.52 1.94 18.07
CA HIS A 3 3.98 2.92 17.09
C HIS A 3 4.53 2.31 15.80
N THR A 4 5.07 1.08 15.83
CA THR A 4 5.47 0.36 14.62
C THR A 4 4.29 0.15 13.68
N ILE A 5 3.14 -0.23 14.24
CA ILE A 5 1.90 -0.44 13.48
C ILE A 5 1.38 0.88 12.95
N VAL A 6 1.36 1.93 13.78
CA VAL A 6 0.94 3.28 13.37
C VAL A 6 1.80 3.77 12.20
N ASN A 7 3.12 3.63 12.31
CA ASN A 7 4.05 4.07 11.27
C ASN A 7 3.86 3.30 9.96
N ALA A 8 3.71 1.98 10.04
CA ALA A 8 3.45 1.18 8.85
C ALA A 8 2.12 1.58 8.19
N LEU A 9 1.05 1.72 8.99
CA LEU A 9 -0.26 2.12 8.48
C LEU A 9 -0.23 3.53 7.88
N ALA A 10 0.50 4.48 8.46
CA ALA A 10 0.62 5.82 7.89
C ALA A 10 1.19 5.82 6.46
N VAL A 11 2.06 4.87 6.13
CA VAL A 11 2.73 4.78 4.82
C VAL A 11 1.86 4.05 3.78
N VAL A 12 1.29 2.89 4.13
CA VAL A 12 0.62 2.01 3.15
C VAL A 12 -0.90 1.96 3.25
N SER A 13 -1.50 2.67 4.21
CA SER A 13 -2.96 2.77 4.27
C SER A 13 -3.50 3.43 2.99
N GLY A 14 -4.55 2.84 2.42
CA GLY A 14 -5.17 3.33 1.20
C GLY A 14 -4.50 2.88 -0.10
N MET A 15 -3.49 1.99 -0.06
CA MET A 15 -3.02 1.32 -1.28
C MET A 15 -4.19 0.59 -1.96
N VAL A 16 -4.39 0.89 -3.24
CA VAL A 16 -5.50 0.37 -4.04
C VAL A 16 -5.13 -0.97 -4.68
N CYS A 17 -6.04 -1.96 -4.60
CA CYS A 17 -5.89 -3.26 -5.28
C CYS A 17 -6.90 -3.42 -6.43
N ASP A 18 -6.40 -3.61 -7.64
CA ASP A 18 -7.15 -3.82 -8.89
C ASP A 18 -7.23 -5.30 -9.30
N GLY A 19 -6.73 -6.21 -8.47
CA GLY A 19 -6.74 -7.66 -8.73
C GLY A 19 -5.76 -8.13 -9.82
N ALA A 20 -4.90 -7.26 -10.36
CA ALA A 20 -3.90 -7.66 -11.33
C ALA A 20 -2.76 -8.47 -10.65
N LYS A 21 -2.53 -9.71 -11.13
CA LYS A 21 -1.55 -10.66 -10.54
C LYS A 21 -0.16 -10.07 -10.23
N PRO A 22 0.51 -9.33 -11.13
CA PRO A 22 1.84 -8.79 -10.81
C PRO A 22 1.80 -7.61 -9.82
N SER A 23 0.75 -6.77 -9.86
CA SER A 23 0.63 -5.62 -8.95
C SER A 23 0.35 -6.04 -7.51
N CYS A 24 -0.31 -7.19 -7.30
CA CYS A 24 -0.56 -7.77 -5.98
C CYS A 24 0.75 -8.17 -5.28
N ALA A 25 1.68 -8.82 -5.99
CA ALA A 25 2.98 -9.20 -5.43
C ALA A 25 3.80 -7.97 -5.02
N ALA A 26 3.81 -6.93 -5.86
CA ALA A 26 4.49 -5.67 -5.54
C ALA A 26 3.92 -4.99 -4.29
N LYS A 27 2.59 -5.00 -4.11
CA LYS A 27 1.91 -4.42 -2.93
C LYS A 27 2.23 -5.19 -1.64
N ILE A 28 2.38 -6.51 -1.70
CA ILE A 28 2.82 -7.31 -0.56
C ILE A 28 4.25 -6.91 -0.17
N ALA A 29 5.16 -6.81 -1.14
CA ALA A 29 6.53 -6.38 -0.87
C ALA A 29 6.57 -4.98 -0.24
N ALA A 30 5.83 -4.01 -0.81
CA ALA A 30 5.75 -2.67 -0.26
C ALA A 30 5.17 -2.61 1.17
N ALA A 31 4.19 -3.46 1.49
CA ALA A 31 3.63 -3.56 2.84
C ALA A 31 4.65 -4.11 3.85
N ILE A 32 5.47 -5.08 3.45
CA ILE A 32 6.55 -5.61 4.29
C ILE A 32 7.61 -4.52 4.52
N ASP A 33 8.03 -3.83 3.46
CA ASP A 33 9.02 -2.76 3.54
C ASP A 33 8.55 -1.63 4.45
N ALA A 34 7.26 -1.25 4.37
CA ALA A 34 6.67 -0.26 5.26
C ALA A 34 6.62 -0.73 6.73
N GLY A 35 6.43 -2.03 6.97
CA GLY A 35 6.52 -2.62 8.31
C GLY A 35 7.93 -2.52 8.89
N ILE A 36 8.95 -2.86 8.08
CA ILE A 36 10.36 -2.75 8.46
C ILE A 36 10.71 -1.28 8.74
N LEU A 37 10.34 -0.37 7.84
CA LEU A 37 10.53 1.06 8.01
C LEU A 37 9.85 1.57 9.28
N GLY A 38 8.60 1.17 9.52
CA GLY A 38 7.85 1.57 10.70
C GLY A 38 8.49 1.09 12.00
N TYR A 39 9.12 -0.08 11.99
CA TYR A 39 9.89 -0.61 13.11
C TYR A 39 11.20 0.17 13.33
N GLU A 40 11.93 0.46 12.26
CA GLU A 40 13.17 1.25 12.32
C GLU A 40 12.93 2.66 12.86
N LEU A 41 11.85 3.33 12.41
CA LEU A 41 11.41 4.61 12.95
C LEU A 41 11.15 4.50 14.45
N TYR A 42 10.41 3.48 14.89
CA TYR A 42 10.14 3.26 16.31
C TYR A 42 11.43 3.06 17.13
N CYS A 43 12.37 2.26 16.64
CA CYS A 43 13.68 2.08 17.28
C CYS A 43 14.50 3.37 17.40
N ARG A 44 14.29 4.31 16.48
CA ARG A 44 14.91 5.65 16.49
C ARG A 44 14.13 6.69 17.30
N GLY A 45 13.05 6.31 17.97
CA GLY A 45 12.19 7.24 18.70
C GLY A 45 11.38 8.18 17.79
N GLN A 46 11.17 7.77 16.53
CA GLN A 46 10.39 8.51 15.53
C GLN A 46 9.03 7.85 15.31
N GLU A 47 8.01 8.68 15.17
CA GLU A 47 6.65 8.22 14.89
C GLU A 47 5.84 9.28 14.14
N PHE A 48 4.82 8.82 13.42
CA PHE A 48 3.74 9.69 12.97
C PHE A 48 2.79 9.96 14.12
N LEU A 49 2.33 11.20 14.22
CA LEU A 49 1.54 11.70 15.35
C LEU A 49 0.06 11.86 14.99
N ASP A 50 -0.75 12.09 16.02
CA ASP A 50 -2.16 12.43 15.85
C ASP A 50 -2.31 13.66 14.94
N GLY A 51 -3.09 13.52 13.86
CA GLY A 51 -3.26 14.56 12.86
C GLY A 51 -2.44 14.38 11.58
N ASP A 52 -1.46 13.47 11.57
CA ASP A 52 -0.71 13.10 10.35
C ASP A 52 -1.58 12.22 9.45
N GLY A 53 -2.55 12.86 8.78
CA GLY A 53 -3.49 12.20 7.89
C GLY A 53 -4.42 11.23 8.62
N ILE A 54 -4.28 9.93 8.33
CA ILE A 54 -5.16 8.87 8.87
C ILE A 54 -4.86 8.54 10.35
N VAL A 55 -3.67 8.92 10.83
CA VAL A 55 -3.19 8.61 12.18
C VAL A 55 -4.03 9.33 13.22
N ARG A 56 -4.45 8.59 14.23
CA ARG A 56 -5.11 9.12 15.42
C ARG A 56 -4.46 8.59 16.69
N LYS A 57 -4.51 9.39 17.75
CA LYS A 57 -4.02 9.01 19.08
C LYS A 57 -4.62 7.67 19.49
N GLY A 58 -3.75 6.69 19.78
CA GLY A 58 -4.13 5.32 20.06
C GLY A 58 -4.15 4.46 18.79
N VAL A 59 -3.40 3.35 18.81
CA VAL A 59 -3.26 2.45 17.65
C VAL A 59 -4.60 1.94 17.14
N ASP A 60 -5.53 1.60 18.05
CA ASP A 60 -6.87 1.11 17.71
C ASP A 60 -7.69 2.17 16.97
N ASN A 61 -7.53 3.45 17.29
CA ASN A 61 -8.23 4.53 16.59
C ASN A 61 -7.70 4.69 15.16
N THR A 62 -6.38 4.56 14.97
CA THR A 62 -5.78 4.54 13.63
C THR A 62 -6.26 3.34 12.82
N ILE A 63 -6.25 2.14 13.41
CA ILE A 63 -6.78 0.92 12.78
C ILE A 63 -8.27 1.09 12.44
N GLY A 64 -9.06 1.66 13.36
CA GLY A 64 -10.47 1.94 13.16
C GLY A 64 -10.74 2.88 11.99
N ASN A 65 -9.93 3.93 11.84
CA ASN A 65 -10.00 4.84 10.69
C ASN A 65 -9.66 4.13 9.38
N VAL A 66 -8.58 3.35 9.36
CA VAL A 66 -8.19 2.53 8.20
C VAL A 66 -9.32 1.57 7.84
N GLY A 67 -9.89 0.87 8.82
CA GLY A 67 -11.00 -0.06 8.62
C GLY A 67 -12.27 0.62 8.09
N ARG A 68 -12.60 1.81 8.59
CA ARG A 68 -13.74 2.60 8.09
C ARG A 68 -13.53 3.04 6.65
N MET A 69 -12.35 3.56 6.33
CA MET A 69 -11.97 3.92 4.96
C MET A 69 -12.02 2.70 4.04
N ALA A 70 -11.46 1.57 4.46
CA ALA A 70 -11.45 0.33 3.69
C ALA A 70 -12.87 -0.18 3.42
N ARG A 71 -13.75 -0.20 4.42
CA ARG A 71 -15.12 -0.71 4.29
C ARG A 71 -16.00 0.20 3.44
N SER A 72 -15.96 1.51 3.68
CA SER A 72 -16.92 2.45 3.08
C SER A 72 -16.35 3.21 1.89
N GLY A 73 -15.11 3.69 2.00
CA GLY A 73 -14.45 4.45 0.94
C GLY A 73 -14.08 3.58 -0.25
N MET A 74 -13.43 2.44 0.01
CA MET A 74 -12.96 1.57 -1.08
C MET A 74 -14.08 0.89 -1.84
N ARG A 75 -15.30 0.83 -1.29
CA ARG A 75 -16.47 0.32 -2.02
C ARG A 75 -16.79 1.18 -3.25
N GLU A 76 -16.66 2.50 -3.15
CA GLU A 76 -16.85 3.38 -4.30
C GLU A 76 -15.65 3.34 -5.23
N THR A 77 -14.44 3.31 -4.66
CA THR A 77 -13.22 3.18 -5.47
C THR A 77 -13.21 1.90 -6.30
N ASP A 78 -13.68 0.77 -5.76
CA ASP A 78 -13.81 -0.50 -6.48
C ASP A 78 -14.67 -0.34 -7.74
N ARG A 79 -15.79 0.39 -7.65
CA ARG A 79 -16.63 0.69 -8.83
C ARG A 79 -15.87 1.47 -9.89
N VAL A 80 -15.11 2.48 -9.47
CA VAL A 80 -14.31 3.31 -10.39
C VAL A 80 -13.16 2.53 -11.01
N ILE A 81 -12.53 1.60 -10.27
CA ILE A 81 -11.48 0.71 -10.82
C ILE A 81 -12.07 -0.20 -11.89
N LEU A 82 -13.25 -0.75 -11.65
CA LEU A 82 -13.92 -1.67 -12.57
C LEU A 82 -14.54 -0.96 -13.78
N ASP A 83 -14.83 0.34 -13.70
CA ASP A 83 -15.49 1.08 -14.78
C ASP A 83 -14.67 1.10 -16.10
N PRO A 84 -13.36 1.44 -16.12
CA PRO A 84 -12.52 1.29 -17.32
C PRO A 84 -12.24 -0.16 -17.72
N LEU A 85 -12.39 -1.12 -16.79
CA LEU A 85 -12.23 -2.54 -17.09
C LEU A 85 -13.45 -3.10 -17.86
N LEU A 86 -14.62 -2.51 -17.66
CA LEU A 86 -15.89 -2.92 -18.27
C LEU A 86 -16.33 -2.02 -19.43
N SER A 87 -15.84 -0.78 -19.49
CA SER A 87 -16.10 0.16 -20.57
C SER A 87 -14.89 0.26 -21.52
N PRO A 88 -15.10 0.33 -22.85
CA PRO A 88 -14.00 0.48 -23.79
C PRO A 88 -13.38 1.88 -23.64
N ILE A 89 -12.17 1.93 -23.08
CA ILE A 89 -11.35 3.13 -23.04
C ILE A 89 -10.99 3.50 -24.49
N PRO A 90 -11.19 4.75 -24.95
CA PRO A 90 -10.76 5.17 -26.28
C PRO A 90 -9.28 4.83 -26.47
N SER A 91 -9.00 4.10 -27.55
CA SER A 91 -7.68 3.52 -27.82
C SER A 91 -6.61 4.61 -27.94
N VAL A 92 -5.83 4.81 -26.88
CA VAL A 92 -4.54 5.51 -26.97
C VAL A 92 -3.64 4.66 -27.85
N LYS A 93 -3.06 5.25 -28.92
CA LYS A 93 -2.10 4.57 -29.81
C LYS A 93 -0.99 3.96 -28.94
N LYS A 94 -0.98 2.62 -28.82
CA LYS A 94 0.07 1.88 -28.13
C LYS A 94 1.37 2.08 -28.90
N THR A 95 2.25 2.97 -28.44
CA THR A 95 3.66 2.89 -28.78
C THR A 95 4.20 1.59 -28.19
N ALA A 96 4.72 0.73 -29.05
CA ALA A 96 5.18 -0.61 -28.70
C ALA A 96 6.46 -0.56 -27.84
N HIS A 97 6.29 -0.36 -26.54
CA HIS A 97 7.27 -0.74 -25.52
C HIS A 97 6.55 -1.52 -24.43
N SER A 98 6.21 -2.78 -24.74
CA SER A 98 5.86 -3.75 -23.69
C SER A 98 7.15 -4.27 -23.07
N THR A 99 7.80 -3.46 -22.24
CA THR A 99 8.67 -4.02 -21.21
C THR A 99 7.75 -4.82 -20.30
N LYS A 100 7.79 -6.16 -20.40
CA LYS A 100 7.21 -7.02 -19.35
C LYS A 100 7.74 -6.46 -18.03
N CYS A 101 6.86 -6.21 -17.08
CA CYS A 101 7.23 -5.74 -15.75
C CYS A 101 8.12 -6.81 -15.11
N SER A 102 9.43 -6.73 -15.32
CA SER A 102 10.45 -7.53 -14.67
C SER A 102 10.72 -6.87 -13.33
N ILE A 103 9.74 -6.95 -12.44
CA ILE A 103 9.94 -6.59 -11.04
C ILE A 103 11.10 -7.47 -10.56
N PRO A 104 12.23 -6.91 -10.11
CA PRO A 104 13.27 -7.71 -9.48
C PRO A 104 12.74 -8.09 -8.10
N VAL A 105 11.87 -9.10 -8.03
CA VAL A 105 11.46 -9.67 -6.75
C VAL A 105 12.66 -10.48 -6.27
N PHE A 106 13.49 -9.84 -5.44
CA PHE A 106 14.67 -10.42 -4.79
C PHE A 106 15.73 -11.01 -5.75
N GLY A 107 16.84 -10.29 -5.94
CA GLY A 107 18.09 -10.92 -6.36
C GLY A 107 18.61 -11.89 -5.29
N PRO A 108 19.33 -12.96 -5.65
CA PRO A 108 19.78 -14.01 -4.72
C PRO A 108 21.03 -13.60 -3.91
N SER A 109 21.00 -12.45 -3.22
CA SER A 109 22.21 -11.91 -2.57
C SER A 109 22.02 -11.19 -1.25
N THR A 110 20.94 -11.43 -0.51
CA THR A 110 20.91 -11.18 0.94
C THR A 110 21.10 -12.49 1.70
N LYS A 111 22.37 -12.86 1.93
CA LYS A 111 22.71 -13.77 3.03
C LYS A 111 22.36 -13.02 4.32
N PHE A 112 21.25 -13.37 4.94
CA PHE A 112 21.02 -13.02 6.35
C PHE A 112 22.05 -13.79 7.21
N PRO A 113 22.66 -13.15 8.23
CA PRO A 113 23.52 -13.83 9.19
C PRO A 113 22.75 -14.87 10.01
#